data_AF-A0A7W8E109-F1
#
_entry.id   AF-A0A7W8E109-F1
#
_cell.length_a   1.000
_cell.length_b   1.000
_cell.length_c   1.000
_cell.angle_alpha   90.00
_cell.angle_beta   90.00
_cell.angle_gamma   90.00
#
_symmetry.space_group_name_H-M   'P 1'
#
loop_
_entity.id
_entity.type
_entity.pdbx_description
1 polymer ?
#
loop_
_entity_poly.entity_id
_entity_poly.type
_entity_poly.pdbx_seq_one_letter_code
_entity_poly.pdbx_strand_id
1 'polypeptide(L)'
;MANKPHLKPSSKAPAKAASKTAGKPPAKPRAARKAVARRPAKTGYINARVEPKLKKQAEAVLDKIGLSTTDAVTIFLKQVVAQKGLPFEVKIPNRETIKAMRELEQGRGQRFTGTAEELFAQILGKKRRGSRRDV
;
A
#
# COMPACT_ATOMS: atom_id res chain seq x y z
N MET A 1 -17.40 63.76 5.60
CA MET A 1 -18.46 63.21 4.73
C MET A 1 -18.48 61.70 4.90
N ALA A 2 -19.49 61.14 5.56
CA ALA A 2 -19.58 59.70 5.81
C ALA A 2 -20.99 59.21 5.45
N ASN A 3 -21.12 58.46 4.35
CA ASN A 3 -22.28 57.59 4.13
C ASN A 3 -22.02 56.53 3.05
N LYS A 4 -21.99 55.26 3.45
CA LYS A 4 -22.79 54.16 2.85
C LYS A 4 -22.44 52.84 3.53
N PRO A 5 -23.40 52.26 4.25
CA PRO A 5 -23.54 50.81 4.20
C PRO A 5 -25.01 50.34 4.09
N HIS A 6 -25.16 49.03 3.99
CA HIS A 6 -26.36 48.21 4.16
C HIS A 6 -27.26 47.85 2.96
N LEU A 7 -27.20 46.53 2.70
CA LEU A 7 -28.15 45.66 2.01
C LEU A 7 -29.62 45.92 2.38
N LYS A 8 -30.51 45.60 1.43
CA LYS A 8 -31.90 45.24 1.71
C LYS A 8 -32.12 43.73 1.53
N PRO A 9 -32.69 43.03 2.51
CA PRO A 9 -33.36 41.75 2.31
C PRO A 9 -34.87 41.85 2.58
N SER A 10 -35.71 41.35 1.67
CA SER A 10 -37.08 40.92 2.02
C SER A 10 -37.65 39.92 1.02
N SER A 11 -38.33 38.92 1.56
CA SER A 11 -39.05 37.88 0.83
C SER A 11 -40.56 38.11 0.88
N LYS A 12 -41.30 37.62 -0.12
CA LYS A 12 -42.57 36.88 0.09
C LYS A 12 -43.14 36.28 -1.20
N ALA A 13 -43.54 35.01 -1.12
CA ALA A 13 -44.60 34.42 -1.95
C ALA A 13 -45.99 34.78 -1.32
N PRO A 14 -47.18 34.47 -1.90
CA PRO A 14 -47.59 33.11 -2.30
C PRO A 14 -48.62 32.97 -3.46
N ALA A 15 -48.89 31.72 -3.88
CA ALA A 15 -50.19 31.31 -4.45
C ALA A 15 -50.44 29.81 -4.19
N LYS A 16 -51.69 29.43 -3.85
CA LYS A 16 -52.14 28.04 -3.62
C LYS A 16 -53.11 27.60 -4.72
N ALA A 17 -53.08 26.32 -5.09
CA ALA A 17 -54.25 25.57 -5.56
C ALA A 17 -54.03 24.07 -5.28
N ALA A 18 -55.09 23.28 -5.16
CA ALA A 18 -55.02 21.88 -4.73
C ALA A 18 -56.01 20.99 -5.49
N SER A 19 -55.69 19.70 -5.64
CA SER A 19 -56.66 18.61 -5.76
C SER A 19 -56.00 17.25 -5.50
N LYS A 20 -56.79 16.29 -4.99
CA LYS A 20 -56.40 14.88 -4.72
C LYS A 20 -57.18 13.95 -5.64
N THR A 21 -56.57 12.85 -6.07
CA THR A 21 -57.28 11.58 -6.35
C THR A 21 -56.29 10.40 -6.25
N ALA A 22 -56.79 9.21 -5.92
CA ALA A 22 -55.99 8.05 -5.52
C ALA A 22 -56.02 6.90 -6.55
N GLY A 23 -55.00 6.03 -6.53
CA GLY A 23 -55.01 4.75 -7.28
C GLY A 23 -53.65 4.01 -7.28
N LYS A 24 -53.62 2.78 -6.73
CA LYS A 24 -52.51 1.79 -6.73
C LYS A 24 -53.06 0.44 -6.22
N PRO A 25 -52.53 -0.78 -6.55
CA PRO A 25 -51.47 -1.19 -7.49
C PRO A 25 -52.10 -1.44 -8.90
N PRO A 26 -51.75 -2.42 -9.79
CA PRO A 26 -50.77 -3.55 -9.77
C PRO A 26 -49.30 -3.04 -9.95
N ALA A 27 -48.25 -3.73 -10.46
CA ALA A 27 -48.04 -5.04 -11.11
C ALA A 27 -46.58 -5.59 -10.90
N LYS A 28 -46.24 -6.73 -11.52
CA LYS A 28 -44.88 -7.31 -11.65
C LYS A 28 -44.71 -7.99 -13.04
N PRO A 29 -43.57 -8.61 -13.40
CA PRO A 29 -42.24 -8.04 -13.59
C PRO A 29 -41.67 -8.37 -15.00
N ARG A 30 -40.62 -7.69 -15.51
CA ARG A 30 -39.89 -8.20 -16.67
C ARG A 30 -38.37 -7.95 -16.65
N ALA A 31 -37.66 -9.04 -16.39
CA ALA A 31 -36.32 -9.43 -16.87
C ALA A 31 -35.26 -8.35 -17.16
N ALA A 32 -34.21 -8.36 -16.32
CA ALA A 32 -32.81 -8.38 -16.73
C ALA A 32 -32.37 -7.52 -17.94
N ARG A 33 -32.08 -6.24 -17.69
CA ARG A 33 -30.96 -5.59 -18.41
C ARG A 33 -29.65 -6.02 -17.74
N LYS A 34 -28.98 -6.98 -18.38
CA LYS A 34 -27.65 -7.49 -18.03
C LYS A 34 -26.71 -6.32 -17.73
N ALA A 35 -26.18 -6.24 -16.51
CA ALA A 35 -25.20 -5.22 -16.16
C ALA A 35 -23.89 -5.51 -16.92
N VAL A 36 -23.70 -4.85 -18.07
CA VAL A 36 -22.48 -4.97 -18.87
C VAL A 36 -21.30 -4.46 -18.04
N ALA A 37 -20.24 -5.26 -18.00
CA ALA A 37 -19.12 -5.12 -17.09
C ALA A 37 -18.55 -3.69 -16.99
N ARG A 38 -18.51 -3.14 -15.77
CA ARG A 38 -17.66 -1.98 -15.46
C ARG A 38 -16.21 -2.46 -15.32
N ARG A 39 -15.50 -2.51 -16.45
CA ARG A 39 -14.04 -2.71 -16.52
C ARG A 39 -13.35 -1.69 -15.58
N PRO A 40 -12.33 -2.09 -14.79
CA PRO A 40 -11.60 -1.13 -13.97
C PRO A 40 -10.66 -0.30 -14.85
N ALA A 41 -11.09 0.90 -15.22
CA ALA A 41 -10.21 1.98 -15.65
C ALA A 41 -10.25 3.07 -14.57
N LYS A 42 -9.46 2.87 -13.51
CA LYS A 42 -9.23 3.88 -12.47
C LYS A 42 -7.73 4.06 -12.30
N THR A 43 -7.19 5.00 -13.06
CA THR A 43 -5.85 5.55 -12.85
C THR A 43 -5.81 6.17 -11.45
N GLY A 44 -4.76 5.85 -10.68
CA GLY A 44 -4.47 6.47 -9.40
C GLY A 44 -3.42 7.57 -9.57
N TYR A 45 -3.56 8.68 -8.84
CA TYR A 45 -2.55 9.72 -8.76
C TYR A 45 -1.63 9.46 -7.56
N ILE A 46 -0.32 9.62 -7.75
CA ILE A 46 0.68 9.48 -6.70
C ILE A 46 1.35 10.85 -6.51
N ASN A 47 1.10 11.46 -5.36
CA ASN A 47 1.73 12.71 -4.96
C ASN A 47 2.70 12.45 -3.81
N ALA A 48 3.99 12.66 -4.04
CA ALA A 48 5.04 12.53 -3.03
C ALA A 48 5.83 13.84 -2.91
N ARG A 49 6.17 14.24 -1.69
CA ARG A 49 7.14 15.32 -1.45
C ARG A 49 8.55 14.73 -1.53
N VAL A 50 9.41 15.38 -2.29
CA VAL A 50 10.79 14.96 -2.53
C VAL A 50 11.69 16.19 -2.40
N GLU A 51 12.91 16.04 -1.90
CA GLU A 51 13.87 17.15 -1.87
C GLU A 51 14.17 17.63 -3.31
N PRO A 52 14.17 18.94 -3.61
CA PRO A 52 14.44 19.45 -4.95
C PRO A 52 15.80 19.02 -5.53
N LYS A 53 16.83 18.84 -4.69
CA LYS A 53 18.15 18.34 -5.12
C LYS A 53 18.07 16.87 -5.54
N LEU A 54 17.50 16.03 -4.68
CA LEU A 54 17.31 14.59 -4.94
C LEU A 54 16.48 14.36 -6.20
N LYS A 55 15.39 15.13 -6.40
CA LYS A 55 14.58 15.08 -7.62
C LYS A 55 15.42 15.32 -8.88
N LYS A 56 16.18 16.41 -8.92
CA LYS A 56 17.04 16.76 -10.08
C LYS A 56 18.12 15.71 -10.34
N GLN A 57 18.71 15.15 -9.28
CA GLN A 57 19.72 14.09 -9.40
C GLN A 57 19.12 12.79 -9.95
N ALA A 58 17.92 12.41 -9.49
CA ALA A 58 17.22 11.22 -10.00
C ALA A 58 16.82 11.40 -11.47
N GLU A 59 16.23 12.55 -11.83
CA GLU A 59 15.87 12.88 -13.22
C GLU A 59 17.09 12.79 -14.15
N ALA A 60 18.21 13.43 -13.80
CA ALA A 60 19.45 13.37 -14.60
C ALA A 60 20.11 11.97 -14.71
N VAL A 61 19.69 10.99 -13.90
CA VAL A 61 20.10 9.59 -14.03
C VAL A 61 19.11 8.80 -14.88
N LEU A 62 17.81 9.02 -14.70
CA LEU A 62 16.74 8.36 -15.46
C LEU A 62 16.73 8.80 -16.93
N ASP A 63 17.01 10.07 -17.21
CA ASP A 63 17.10 10.62 -18.58
C ASP A 63 18.19 9.92 -19.41
N LYS A 64 19.32 9.54 -18.78
CA LYS A 64 20.42 8.81 -19.44
C LYS A 64 20.04 7.42 -19.93
N ILE A 65 18.97 6.85 -19.37
CA ILE A 65 18.41 5.53 -19.74
C ILE A 65 17.01 5.67 -20.36
N GLY A 66 16.61 6.89 -20.75
CA GLY A 66 15.36 7.16 -21.47
C GLY A 66 14.08 6.93 -20.66
N LEU A 67 14.15 6.99 -19.32
CA LEU A 67 13.00 6.77 -18.43
C LEU A 67 12.50 8.08 -17.82
N SER A 68 11.19 8.27 -17.79
CA SER A 68 10.61 9.35 -16.97
C SER A 68 10.55 8.95 -15.49
N THR A 69 10.49 9.93 -14.59
CA THR A 69 10.23 9.72 -13.15
C THR A 69 8.94 8.91 -12.92
N THR A 70 7.91 9.13 -13.73
CA THR A 70 6.62 8.40 -13.66
C THR A 70 6.78 6.93 -14.04
N ASP A 71 7.57 6.63 -15.08
CA ASP A 71 7.85 5.26 -15.51
C ASP A 71 8.69 4.53 -14.46
N ALA A 72 9.71 5.18 -13.91
CA ALA A 72 10.53 4.64 -12.82
C ALA A 72 9.68 4.29 -11.58
N VAL A 73 8.78 5.17 -11.15
CA VAL A 73 7.82 4.88 -10.06
C VAL A 73 6.89 3.72 -10.43
N THR A 74 6.43 3.65 -11.67
CA THR A 74 5.55 2.57 -12.14
C THR A 74 6.27 1.21 -12.16
N ILE A 75 7.54 1.18 -12.60
CA ILE A 75 8.39 -0.02 -12.59
C ILE A 75 8.68 -0.45 -11.14
N PHE A 76 9.02 0.50 -10.27
CA PHE A 76 9.21 0.24 -8.83
C PHE A 76 7.99 -0.44 -8.21
N LEU A 77 6.79 0.11 -8.41
CA LEU A 77 5.56 -0.47 -7.87
C LEU A 77 5.22 -1.84 -8.45
N LYS A 78 5.43 -2.05 -9.76
CA LYS A 78 5.30 -3.38 -10.38
C LYS A 78 6.23 -4.39 -9.73
N GLN A 79 7.48 -4.01 -9.42
CA GLN A 79 8.44 -4.92 -8.81
C GLN A 79 8.14 -5.19 -7.33
N VAL A 80 7.61 -4.20 -6.58
CA VAL A 80 7.07 -4.42 -5.23
C VAL A 80 5.96 -5.49 -5.24
N VAL A 81 5.03 -5.41 -6.20
CA VAL A 81 3.95 -6.39 -6.35
C VAL A 81 4.50 -7.77 -6.76
N ALA A 82 5.44 -7.82 -7.71
CA ALA A 82 6.01 -9.08 -8.19
C ALA A 82 6.79 -9.84 -7.10
N GLN A 83 7.59 -9.14 -6.29
CA GLN A 83 8.40 -9.74 -5.24
C GLN A 83 7.67 -9.89 -3.89
N LYS A 84 6.48 -9.28 -3.74
CA LYS A 84 5.75 -9.17 -2.46
C LYS A 84 6.61 -8.54 -1.34
N GLY A 85 7.48 -7.61 -1.70
CA GLY A 85 8.50 -7.02 -0.83
C GLY A 85 9.12 -5.79 -1.48
N LEU A 86 10.18 -5.24 -0.88
CA LEU A 86 10.90 -4.12 -1.50
C LEU A 86 11.88 -4.65 -2.57
N PRO A 87 11.99 -3.99 -3.74
CA PRO A 87 12.78 -4.47 -4.88
C PRO A 87 14.29 -4.27 -4.72
N PHE A 88 14.73 -3.91 -3.51
CA PHE A 88 16.11 -3.77 -3.09
C PHE A 88 16.26 -4.39 -1.69
N GLU A 89 17.43 -4.95 -1.41
CA GLU A 89 17.70 -5.59 -0.12
C GLU A 89 17.68 -4.56 1.01
N VAL A 90 16.66 -4.60 1.88
CA VAL A 90 16.63 -3.79 3.11
C VAL A 90 17.51 -4.43 4.18
N LYS A 91 18.82 -4.39 3.95
CA LYS A 91 19.83 -4.82 4.91
C LYS A 91 20.01 -3.76 6.00
N ILE A 92 19.09 -3.76 6.97
CA ILE A 92 19.45 -3.43 8.36
C ILE A 92 19.75 -4.79 9.01
N PRO A 93 20.98 -5.33 8.90
CA PRO A 93 21.30 -6.59 9.53
C PRO A 93 21.12 -6.39 11.04
N ASN A 94 20.24 -7.19 11.65
CA ASN A 94 19.95 -7.04 13.07
C ASN A 94 21.22 -7.37 13.88
N ARG A 95 21.30 -6.89 15.12
CA ARG A 95 22.54 -7.03 15.94
C ARG A 95 22.95 -8.50 16.13
N GLU A 96 22.00 -9.42 16.12
CA GLU A 96 22.22 -10.86 16.24
C GLU A 96 22.78 -11.46 14.94
N THR A 97 22.25 -11.08 13.77
CA THR A 97 22.78 -11.48 12.45
C THR A 97 24.20 -10.93 12.24
N ILE A 98 24.48 -9.68 12.63
CA ILE A 98 25.85 -9.13 12.60
C ILE A 98 26.77 -9.95 13.51
N LYS A 99 26.32 -10.28 14.74
CA LYS A 99 27.10 -11.07 15.69
C LYS A 99 27.37 -12.49 15.16
N ALA A 100 26.36 -13.15 14.60
CA ALA A 100 26.48 -14.47 13.99
C ALA A 100 27.45 -14.47 12.80
N MET A 101 27.36 -13.51 11.88
CA MET A 101 28.31 -13.38 10.76
C MET A 101 29.75 -13.21 11.27
N ARG A 102 29.97 -12.34 12.26
CA ARG A 102 31.29 -12.15 12.90
C ARG A 102 31.79 -13.39 13.64
N GLU A 103 30.91 -14.16 14.28
CA GLU A 103 31.29 -15.41 14.96
C GLU A 103 31.72 -16.49 13.94
N LEU A 104 31.07 -16.56 12.77
CA LEU A 104 31.49 -17.42 11.66
C LEU A 104 32.83 -16.97 11.07
N GLU A 105 33.00 -15.68 10.77
CA GLU A 105 34.25 -15.09 10.26
C GLU A 105 35.45 -15.31 11.21
N GLN A 106 35.21 -15.23 12.53
CA GLN A 106 36.22 -15.49 13.57
C GLN A 106 36.46 -16.98 13.82
N GLY A 107 35.89 -17.88 13.01
CA GLY A 107 36.07 -19.33 13.14
C GLY A 107 35.39 -19.97 14.34
N ARG A 108 34.51 -19.23 15.05
CA ARG A 108 33.78 -19.70 16.26
C ARG A 108 32.46 -20.39 15.93
N GLY A 109 32.11 -20.48 14.64
CA GLY A 109 30.96 -21.24 14.17
C GLY A 109 31.08 -22.74 14.46
N GLN A 110 29.97 -23.37 14.84
CA GLN A 110 29.91 -24.84 14.85
C GLN A 110 30.07 -25.36 13.41
N ARG A 111 31.07 -26.22 13.22
CA ARG A 111 31.30 -26.95 11.97
C ARG A 111 30.82 -28.38 12.17
N PHE A 112 30.03 -28.87 11.22
CA PHE A 112 29.56 -30.25 11.18
C PHE A 112 30.23 -30.94 10.00
N THR A 113 30.80 -32.12 10.25
CA THR A 113 31.54 -32.93 9.25
C THR A 113 30.84 -34.25 8.94
N GLY A 114 29.61 -34.43 9.45
CA GLY A 114 28.78 -35.61 9.23
C GLY A 114 27.87 -35.49 8.00
N THR A 115 26.94 -36.43 7.86
CA THR A 115 25.94 -36.40 6.78
C THR A 115 24.87 -35.34 7.04
N ALA A 116 24.11 -34.97 6.00
CA ALA A 116 22.98 -34.04 6.16
C ALA A 116 21.92 -34.59 7.14
N GLU A 117 21.72 -35.90 7.16
CA GLU A 117 20.75 -36.60 8.02
C GLU A 117 21.13 -36.47 9.51
N GLU A 118 22.42 -36.62 9.84
CA GLU A 118 22.94 -36.43 11.19
C GLU A 118 22.76 -34.99 11.69
N LEU A 119 23.01 -34.00 10.82
CA LEU A 119 22.79 -32.58 11.12
C LEU A 119 21.32 -32.28 11.42
N PHE A 120 20.40 -32.78 10.61
CA PHE A 120 18.96 -32.60 10.84
C PHE A 120 18.50 -33.31 12.11
N ALA A 121 18.97 -34.53 12.37
CA ALA A 121 18.66 -35.25 13.61
C ALA A 121 19.14 -34.50 14.85
N GLN A 122 20.33 -33.90 14.82
CA GLN A 122 20.91 -33.17 15.94
C GLN A 122 20.21 -31.83 16.21
N ILE A 123 19.78 -31.11 15.18
CA ILE A 123 19.07 -29.82 15.31
C ILE A 123 17.61 -30.03 15.70
N LEU A 124 16.89 -30.94 15.02
CA LEU A 124 15.45 -31.13 15.22
C LEU A 124 15.13 -32.03 16.43
N GLY A 125 16.00 -33.00 16.74
CA GLY A 125 15.85 -33.88 17.91
C GLY A 125 15.98 -33.16 19.26
N LYS A 126 16.49 -31.92 19.29
CA LYS A 126 16.80 -31.19 20.54
C LYS A 126 15.64 -30.42 21.17
N LYS A 127 14.39 -30.57 20.68
CA LYS A 127 13.24 -29.76 21.12
C LYS A 127 12.34 -30.40 22.19
N ARG A 128 12.88 -30.65 23.40
CA ARG A 128 12.07 -30.72 24.65
C ARG A 128 12.85 -30.29 25.91
N ARG A 129 12.86 -28.98 26.19
CA ARG A 129 12.83 -28.41 27.55
C ARG A 129 12.05 -27.10 27.57
N GLY A 130 10.72 -27.19 27.51
CA GLY A 130 9.90 -26.15 28.10
C GLY A 130 9.78 -26.41 29.59
N SER A 131 10.35 -25.54 30.43
CA SER A 131 9.98 -25.45 31.85
C SER A 131 10.46 -24.14 32.49
N ARG A 132 9.49 -23.22 32.67
CA ARG A 132 9.14 -22.59 33.95
C ARG A 132 10.18 -21.72 34.68
N ARG A 133 9.93 -20.39 34.64
CA ARG A 133 10.12 -19.31 35.65
C ARG A 133 10.38 -17.96 34.94
N ASP A 134 9.90 -16.79 35.37
CA ASP A 134 9.21 -16.37 36.61
C ASP A 134 8.07 -15.36 36.34
N VAL A 135 7.05 -15.36 37.22
CA VAL A 135 6.29 -14.20 37.74
C VAL A 135 6.03 -14.48 39.22
#